data_AF-A0A351XN43-F1
#
_entry.id   AF-A0A351XN43-F1
#
_cell.length_a   1.000
_cell.length_b   1.000
_cell.length_c   1.000
_cell.angle_alpha   90.00
_cell.angle_beta   90.00
_cell.angle_gamma   90.00
#
_symmetry.space_group_name_H-M   'P 1'
#
loop_
_entity.id
_entity.type
_entity.pdbx_description
1 polymer ?
#
loop_
_entity_poly.entity_id
_entity_poly.type
_entity_poly.pdbx_seq_one_letter_code
_entity_poly.pdbx_strand_id
1 'polypeptide(L)'
;CFIYMGGCKNSNEALFIKFLARLPVDVLILNPDLNTKCCLSDTLLYEINYAGSLAADKYPRENTEVHIGTAAYHAERELDTVMYQDSGMYRNQQYSKAVSVTLRTMYEEISILWNQEMKYRPNFSIVGNTVNLPVIFAKVCGIKEGDIRQYWAGIRQLLGKEAFLIKQVPYLNAAEYNPVKAHATEFFKNGKVQKNKIKAHQSYQYGVLRDDVQEHILDKLQLLIDQKVIKGTFVNGTEYTIISTVLNMKKEILRMIQKFDFTKINPKV
;
A
#
# COMPACT_ATOMS: atom_id res chain seq x y z
N CYS A 1 -19.87 -11.63 49.54
CA CYS A 1 -19.29 -11.99 48.23
C CYS A 1 -17.87 -11.42 48.13
N PHE A 2 -16.88 -12.29 47.93
CA PHE A 2 -15.49 -11.98 47.65
C PHE A 2 -15.19 -12.39 46.21
N ILE A 3 -14.68 -11.44 45.42
CA ILE A 3 -14.32 -11.69 44.02
C ILE A 3 -12.80 -11.54 43.93
N TYR A 4 -12.16 -12.44 43.18
CA TYR A 4 -10.72 -12.43 42.92
C TYR A 4 -10.43 -12.53 41.42
N MET A 5 -9.56 -11.67 40.88
CA MET A 5 -9.22 -11.59 39.46
C MET A 5 -7.77 -12.05 39.22
N GLY A 6 -7.55 -12.90 38.22
CA GLY A 6 -6.21 -13.32 37.77
C GLY A 6 -5.71 -14.67 38.30
N GLY A 7 -6.56 -15.47 38.96
CA GLY A 7 -6.24 -16.80 39.48
C GLY A 7 -5.19 -16.82 40.61
N CYS A 8 -5.19 -17.86 41.46
CA CYS A 8 -4.18 -17.99 42.53
C CYS A 8 -2.80 -18.30 41.93
N LYS A 9 -1.79 -17.50 42.29
CA LYS A 9 -0.41 -17.64 41.79
C LYS A 9 0.47 -18.44 42.74
N ASN A 10 0.14 -18.47 44.03
CA ASN A 10 0.92 -19.17 45.06
C ASN A 10 0.03 -19.97 46.03
N SER A 11 0.66 -20.87 46.78
CA SER A 11 -0.02 -21.75 47.76
C SER A 11 -0.69 -20.99 48.90
N ASN A 12 -0.14 -19.82 49.28
CA ASN A 12 -0.67 -19.00 50.37
C ASN A 12 -2.00 -18.33 49.97
N GLU A 13 -2.09 -17.81 48.75
CA GLU A 13 -3.33 -17.28 48.16
C GLU A 13 -4.39 -18.37 48.06
N ALA A 14 -3.99 -19.57 47.61
CA ALA A 14 -4.91 -20.70 47.53
C ALA A 14 -5.46 -21.09 48.91
N LEU A 15 -4.62 -21.13 49.95
CA LEU A 15 -5.03 -21.39 51.34
C LEU A 15 -5.98 -20.31 51.88
N PHE A 16 -5.69 -19.04 51.62
CA PHE A 16 -6.53 -17.93 52.05
C PHE A 16 -7.92 -17.98 51.42
N ILE A 17 -8.00 -18.27 50.12
CA ILE A 17 -9.29 -18.40 49.43
C ILE A 17 -10.07 -19.64 49.92
N LYS A 18 -9.39 -20.76 50.17
CA LYS A 18 -10.02 -21.94 50.78
C LYS A 18 -10.63 -21.64 52.15
N PHE A 19 -9.91 -20.87 52.97
CA PHE A 19 -10.42 -20.44 54.27
C PHE A 19 -11.67 -19.56 54.11
N LEU A 20 -11.63 -18.56 53.22
CA LEU A 20 -12.78 -17.70 52.95
C LEU A 20 -14.00 -18.49 52.46
N ALA A 21 -13.81 -19.51 51.63
CA ALA A 21 -14.89 -20.35 51.11
C ALA A 21 -15.55 -21.24 52.18
N ARG A 22 -14.96 -21.38 53.37
CA ARG A 22 -15.56 -22.09 54.52
C ARG A 22 -16.35 -21.18 55.46
N LEU A 23 -16.27 -19.87 55.25
CA LEU A 23 -17.09 -18.87 55.93
C LEU A 23 -18.41 -18.69 55.15
N PRO A 24 -19.46 -18.09 55.75
CA PRO A 24 -20.71 -17.75 55.06
C PRO A 24 -20.51 -16.56 54.10
N VAL A 25 -19.61 -16.71 53.12
CA VAL A 25 -19.23 -15.70 52.12
C VAL A 25 -19.12 -16.40 50.76
N ASP A 26 -19.84 -15.88 49.76
CA ASP A 26 -19.66 -16.36 48.38
C ASP A 26 -18.29 -15.96 47.85
N VAL A 27 -17.53 -16.91 47.29
CA VAL A 27 -16.20 -16.67 46.72
C VAL A 27 -16.25 -16.96 45.22
N LEU A 28 -15.88 -15.98 44.40
CA LEU A 28 -15.77 -16.12 42.94
C LEU A 28 -14.34 -15.80 42.50
N ILE A 29 -13.74 -16.68 41.71
CA ILE A 29 -12.43 -16.46 41.10
C ILE A 29 -12.61 -16.36 39.59
N LEU A 30 -12.12 -15.27 39.02
CA LEU A 30 -12.10 -15.03 37.58
C LEU A 30 -10.65 -15.20 37.10
N ASN A 31 -10.40 -16.26 36.32
CA ASN A 31 -9.11 -16.48 35.66
C ASN A 31 -9.28 -16.31 34.14
N PRO A 32 -9.22 -15.08 33.61
CA PRO A 32 -9.45 -14.81 32.19
C PRO A 32 -8.28 -15.26 31.30
N ASP A 33 -7.06 -15.34 31.84
CA ASP A 33 -5.88 -15.78 31.09
C ASP A 33 -5.64 -17.28 31.30
N LEU A 34 -5.94 -18.07 30.26
CA LEU A 34 -5.74 -19.51 30.26
C LEU A 34 -4.26 -19.91 30.20
N ASN A 35 -3.34 -18.97 29.91
CA ASN A 35 -1.90 -19.24 29.94
C ASN A 35 -1.35 -19.30 31.37
N THR A 36 -2.03 -18.67 32.33
CA THR A 36 -1.68 -18.75 33.75
C THR A 36 -2.52 -19.81 34.44
N LYS A 37 -1.90 -20.95 34.78
CA LYS A 37 -2.55 -22.01 35.54
C LYS A 37 -2.79 -21.55 36.98
N CYS A 38 -4.07 -21.53 37.39
CA CYS A 38 -4.45 -21.35 38.78
C CYS A 38 -4.00 -22.58 39.60
N CYS A 39 -3.29 -22.36 40.71
CA CYS A 39 -2.82 -23.44 41.56
C CYS A 39 -3.84 -23.92 42.61
N LEU A 40 -5.06 -23.37 42.60
CA LEU A 40 -6.13 -23.74 43.52
C LEU A 40 -6.75 -25.08 43.11
N SER A 41 -6.87 -26.00 44.07
CA SER A 41 -7.62 -27.24 43.92
C SER A 41 -8.35 -27.53 45.23
N ASP A 42 -9.67 -27.76 45.19
CA ASP A 42 -10.46 -28.16 46.35
C ASP A 42 -11.60 -29.09 45.94
N THR A 43 -12.02 -29.96 46.84
CA THR A 43 -13.15 -30.89 46.64
C THR A 43 -14.49 -30.18 46.43
N LEU A 44 -14.65 -28.97 46.98
CA LEU A 44 -15.87 -28.17 46.85
C LEU A 44 -15.74 -27.08 45.76
N LEU A 45 -14.63 -27.08 45.02
CA LEU A 45 -14.40 -26.10 43.95
C LEU A 45 -15.23 -26.48 42.72
N TYR A 46 -16.04 -25.55 42.26
CA TYR A 46 -16.78 -25.68 41.01
C TYR A 46 -16.12 -24.81 39.93
N GLU A 47 -15.66 -25.45 38.84
CA GLU A 47 -14.92 -24.79 37.76
C GLU A 47 -15.73 -24.79 36.47
N ILE A 48 -15.81 -23.62 35.81
CA ILE A 48 -16.32 -23.48 34.44
C ILE A 48 -15.20 -22.91 33.58
N ASN A 49 -14.84 -23.64 32.52
CA ASN A 49 -13.81 -23.23 31.57
C ASN A 49 -14.43 -22.87 30.22
N TYR A 50 -14.03 -21.74 29.66
CA TYR A 50 -14.42 -21.29 28.32
C TYR A 50 -13.22 -21.33 27.37
N ALA A 51 -13.46 -21.41 26.06
CA ALA A 51 -12.39 -21.50 25.06
C ALA A 51 -11.65 -20.16 24.82
N GLY A 52 -12.28 -19.03 25.16
CA GLY A 52 -11.66 -17.70 25.02
C GLY A 52 -10.69 -17.40 26.15
N SER A 53 -9.53 -16.84 25.81
CA SER A 53 -8.51 -16.37 26.77
C SER A 53 -8.30 -14.86 26.60
N LEU A 54 -8.17 -14.14 27.71
CA LEU A 54 -7.90 -12.71 27.75
C LEU A 54 -6.90 -12.40 28.87
N ALA A 55 -5.78 -11.76 28.53
CA ALA A 55 -4.83 -11.25 29.51
C ALA A 55 -5.43 -10.04 30.25
N ALA A 56 -6.04 -10.27 31.41
CA ALA A 56 -6.65 -9.24 32.24
C ALA A 56 -6.28 -9.39 33.71
N ASP A 57 -5.41 -8.49 34.18
CA ASP A 57 -4.91 -8.47 35.57
C ASP A 57 -5.65 -7.47 36.48
N LYS A 58 -6.67 -6.78 35.95
CA LYS A 58 -7.40 -5.71 36.66
C LYS A 58 -8.90 -5.90 36.51
N TYR A 59 -9.65 -5.54 37.56
CA TYR A 59 -11.10 -5.48 37.48
C TYR A 59 -11.54 -4.47 36.42
N PRO A 60 -12.56 -4.80 35.61
CA PRO A 60 -13.14 -3.84 34.70
C PRO A 60 -13.66 -2.65 35.53
N ARG A 61 -13.06 -1.47 35.32
CA ARG A 61 -13.59 -0.20 35.83
C ARG A 61 -14.45 0.40 34.73
N GLU A 62 -15.66 0.83 35.07
CA GLU A 62 -16.46 1.64 34.16
C GLU A 62 -15.62 2.86 33.74
N ASN A 63 -15.50 3.07 32.43
CA ASN A 63 -14.74 4.12 31.75
C ASN A 63 -13.22 3.91 31.62
N THR A 64 -12.83 2.83 30.92
CA THR A 64 -11.69 2.94 29.99
C THR A 64 -12.12 2.31 28.67
N GLU A 65 -11.84 3.01 27.56
CA GLU A 65 -12.20 2.68 26.18
C GLU A 65 -11.68 1.29 25.75
N VAL A 66 -12.29 0.23 26.25
CA VAL A 66 -12.20 -1.09 25.64
C VAL A 66 -13.29 -1.10 24.59
N HIS A 67 -12.94 -0.72 23.36
CA HIS A 67 -13.76 -1.05 22.21
C HIS A 67 -13.74 -2.58 22.05
N ILE A 68 -14.65 -3.24 22.77
CA ILE A 68 -14.95 -4.65 22.52
C ILE A 68 -15.64 -4.64 21.17
N GLY A 69 -14.94 -5.15 20.15
CA GLY A 69 -15.52 -5.35 18.83
C GLY A 69 -16.82 -6.13 18.99
N THR A 70 -17.90 -5.61 18.43
CA THR A 70 -19.15 -6.37 18.37
C THR A 70 -18.92 -7.65 17.55
N ALA A 71 -19.78 -8.66 17.71
CA ALA A 71 -19.73 -9.84 16.84
C ALA A 71 -19.74 -9.46 15.34
N ALA A 72 -20.37 -8.33 14.98
CA ALA A 72 -20.32 -7.76 13.64
C ALA A 72 -18.95 -7.19 13.26
N TYR A 73 -18.24 -6.49 14.16
CA TYR A 73 -16.87 -6.01 13.91
C TYR A 73 -15.88 -7.16 13.77
N HIS A 74 -16.01 -8.21 14.60
CA HIS A 74 -15.20 -9.42 14.47
C HIS A 74 -15.52 -10.18 13.20
N ALA A 75 -16.81 -10.30 12.83
CA ALA A 75 -17.20 -10.86 11.54
C ALA A 75 -16.71 -10.03 10.36
N GLU A 76 -16.73 -8.69 10.42
CA GLU A 76 -16.14 -7.82 9.39
C GLU A 76 -14.62 -8.00 9.31
N ARG A 77 -13.91 -8.13 10.44
CA ARG A 77 -12.47 -8.37 10.48
C ARG A 77 -12.11 -9.76 9.96
N GLU A 78 -12.86 -10.79 10.33
CA GLU A 78 -12.69 -12.15 9.84
C GLU A 78 -13.03 -12.24 8.36
N LEU A 79 -14.15 -11.65 7.92
CA LEU A 79 -14.50 -11.52 6.51
C LEU A 79 -13.46 -10.71 5.75
N ASP A 80 -12.92 -9.61 6.29
CA ASP A 80 -11.82 -8.85 5.69
C ASP A 80 -10.58 -9.73 5.53
N THR A 81 -10.21 -10.49 6.56
CA THR A 81 -9.00 -11.31 6.55
C THR A 81 -9.14 -12.45 5.54
N VAL A 82 -10.30 -13.10 5.50
CA VAL A 82 -10.65 -14.15 4.53
C VAL A 82 -10.83 -13.57 3.11
N MET A 83 -11.39 -12.38 2.96
CA MET A 83 -11.64 -11.75 1.66
C MET A 83 -10.37 -11.17 1.04
N TYR A 84 -9.33 -10.80 1.77
CA TYR A 84 -8.12 -10.19 1.21
C TYR A 84 -6.89 -11.12 1.21
N GLN A 85 -6.96 -12.30 1.83
CA GLN A 85 -5.95 -13.35 1.70
C GLN A 85 -6.28 -14.26 0.52
N ASP A 86 -5.37 -14.33 -0.47
CA ASP A 86 -5.38 -15.27 -1.61
C ASP A 86 -6.63 -15.26 -2.54
N SER A 87 -7.54 -14.30 -2.37
CA SER A 87 -8.79 -14.18 -3.14
C SER A 87 -8.68 -13.39 -4.46
N GLY A 88 -7.56 -12.70 -4.69
CA GLY A 88 -7.40 -11.73 -5.78
C GLY A 88 -8.16 -10.40 -5.57
N MET A 89 -8.72 -10.17 -4.36
CA MET A 89 -9.26 -8.88 -3.94
C MET A 89 -8.17 -8.07 -3.22
N TYR A 90 -8.13 -6.78 -3.48
CA TYR A 90 -7.13 -5.86 -2.91
C TYR A 90 -7.83 -4.65 -2.30
N ARG A 91 -7.28 -4.15 -1.19
CA ARG A 91 -7.73 -2.89 -0.60
C ARG A 91 -7.28 -1.73 -1.48
N ASN A 92 -8.05 -0.65 -1.44
CA ASN A 92 -7.67 0.57 -2.14
C ASN A 92 -6.33 1.07 -1.58
N GLN A 93 -5.39 1.35 -2.48
CA GLN A 93 -4.06 1.89 -2.20
C GLN A 93 -3.25 1.01 -1.23
N GLN A 94 -3.47 -0.31 -1.29
CA GLN A 94 -2.77 -1.28 -0.45
C GLN A 94 -1.25 -1.30 -0.67
N TYR A 95 -0.80 -0.98 -1.89
CA TYR A 95 0.60 -1.09 -2.28
C TYR A 95 1.18 0.27 -2.66
N SER A 96 2.39 0.53 -2.17
CA SER A 96 3.14 1.77 -2.39
C SER A 96 4.28 1.64 -3.40
N LYS A 97 4.64 0.42 -3.80
CA LYS A 97 5.72 0.18 -4.76
C LYS A 97 5.26 -0.72 -5.91
N ALA A 98 5.76 -0.40 -7.09
CA ALA A 98 5.52 -1.16 -8.29
C ALA A 98 6.72 -1.24 -9.24
N VAL A 99 6.79 -2.30 -10.04
CA VAL A 99 7.73 -2.47 -11.15
C VAL A 99 6.94 -2.77 -12.41
N SER A 100 7.23 -2.05 -13.50
CA SER A 100 6.60 -2.29 -14.79
C SER A 100 7.23 -3.47 -15.52
N VAL A 101 6.41 -4.37 -16.03
CA VAL A 101 6.79 -5.48 -16.90
C VAL A 101 6.11 -5.28 -18.24
N THR A 102 6.87 -5.06 -19.31
CA THR A 102 6.31 -4.86 -20.64
C THR A 102 5.75 -6.16 -21.19
N LEU A 103 4.46 -6.16 -21.55
CA LEU A 103 3.82 -7.28 -22.23
C LEU A 103 4.26 -7.37 -23.69
N ARG A 104 4.43 -8.59 -24.19
CA ARG A 104 4.54 -8.88 -25.62
C ARG A 104 3.14 -9.15 -26.15
N THR A 105 2.54 -8.19 -26.83
CA THR A 105 1.15 -8.25 -27.32
C THR A 105 1.08 -7.95 -28.80
N MET A 106 0.09 -8.54 -29.47
CA MET A 106 -0.33 -8.18 -30.83
C MET A 106 -1.12 -6.86 -30.82
N TYR A 107 -1.27 -6.24 -32.00
CA TYR A 107 -2.00 -4.96 -32.12
C TYR A 107 -3.46 -5.10 -31.68
N GLU A 108 -4.11 -6.21 -32.03
CA GLU A 108 -5.50 -6.52 -31.70
C GLU A 108 -5.73 -6.69 -30.19
N GLU A 109 -4.71 -7.12 -29.44
CA GLU A 109 -4.80 -7.31 -27.99
C GLU A 109 -4.76 -5.98 -27.22
N ILE A 110 -4.26 -4.90 -27.83
CA ILE A 110 -4.12 -3.60 -27.17
C ILE A 110 -5.47 -3.12 -26.65
N SER A 111 -6.51 -3.18 -27.48
CA SER A 111 -7.86 -2.71 -27.12
C SER A 111 -8.50 -3.53 -26.01
N ILE A 112 -8.25 -4.85 -26.00
CA ILE A 112 -8.74 -5.79 -24.98
C ILE A 112 -8.12 -5.45 -23.62
N LEU A 113 -6.79 -5.32 -23.59
CA LEU A 113 -6.04 -5.09 -22.36
C LEU A 113 -6.12 -3.63 -21.87
N TRP A 114 -6.49 -2.68 -22.73
CA TRP A 114 -6.48 -1.24 -22.43
C TRP A 114 -7.35 -0.91 -21.21
N ASN A 115 -8.59 -1.37 -21.19
CA ASN A 115 -9.56 -1.03 -20.14
C ASN A 115 -9.57 -2.04 -18.98
N GLN A 116 -8.76 -3.09 -19.07
CA GLN A 116 -8.65 -4.10 -18.04
C GLN A 116 -7.87 -3.57 -16.83
N GLU A 117 -8.38 -3.80 -15.62
CA GLU A 117 -7.66 -3.53 -14.38
C GLU A 117 -6.37 -4.36 -14.33
N MET A 118 -5.30 -3.81 -13.73
CA MET A 118 -4.00 -4.45 -13.68
C MET A 118 -4.06 -5.85 -13.06
N LYS A 119 -4.88 -6.05 -12.01
CA LYS A 119 -5.01 -7.35 -11.33
C LYS A 119 -5.54 -8.50 -12.18
N TYR A 120 -6.21 -8.20 -13.29
CA TYR A 120 -6.72 -9.23 -14.21
C TYR A 120 -5.81 -9.46 -15.41
N ARG A 121 -4.76 -8.65 -15.58
CA ARG A 121 -3.85 -8.79 -16.72
C ARG A 121 -2.91 -10.00 -16.53
N PRO A 122 -2.52 -10.66 -17.63
CA PRO A 122 -1.52 -11.72 -17.59
C PRO A 122 -0.24 -11.24 -16.90
N ASN A 123 0.36 -12.11 -16.08
CA ASN A 123 1.60 -11.85 -15.34
C ASN A 123 1.52 -10.74 -14.28
N PHE A 124 0.32 -10.29 -13.91
CA PHE A 124 0.14 -9.53 -12.68
C PHE A 124 0.55 -10.40 -11.49
N SER A 125 1.43 -9.87 -10.64
CA SER A 125 1.88 -10.57 -9.44
C SER A 125 2.32 -9.56 -8.40
N ILE A 126 2.36 -10.01 -7.15
CA ILE A 126 2.83 -9.22 -6.02
C ILE A 126 3.94 -10.02 -5.37
N VAL A 127 5.11 -9.39 -5.20
CA VAL A 127 6.26 -9.98 -4.54
C VAL A 127 6.61 -9.11 -3.35
N GLY A 128 6.34 -9.61 -2.14
CA GLY A 128 6.42 -8.84 -0.91
C GLY A 128 5.46 -7.64 -0.97
N ASN A 129 6.00 -6.43 -0.90
CA ASN A 129 5.22 -5.17 -0.99
C ASN A 129 5.33 -4.47 -2.37
N THR A 130 5.80 -5.19 -3.39
CA THR A 130 5.98 -4.63 -4.74
C THR A 130 5.06 -5.30 -5.74
N VAL A 131 4.28 -4.49 -6.46
CA VAL A 131 3.39 -4.96 -7.52
C VAL A 131 4.14 -5.02 -8.86
N ASN A 132 4.12 -6.16 -9.52
CA ASN A 132 4.56 -6.29 -10.90
C ASN A 132 3.41 -5.90 -11.82
N LEU A 133 3.55 -4.76 -12.49
CA LEU A 133 2.56 -4.15 -13.36
C LEU A 133 2.78 -4.59 -14.82
N PRO A 134 1.98 -5.50 -15.38
CA PRO A 134 1.97 -5.79 -16.81
C PRO A 134 1.45 -4.59 -17.62
N VAL A 135 2.37 -3.90 -18.31
CA VAL A 135 2.09 -2.68 -19.09
C VAL A 135 2.27 -2.91 -20.58
N ILE A 136 1.55 -2.12 -21.38
CA ILE A 136 1.68 -2.12 -22.84
C ILE A 136 2.67 -1.03 -23.23
N PHE A 137 3.67 -1.38 -24.02
CA PHE A 137 4.53 -0.43 -24.70
C PHE A 137 4.65 -0.86 -26.16
N ALA A 138 3.96 -0.14 -27.05
CA ALA A 138 3.84 -0.52 -28.45
C ALA A 138 4.16 0.66 -29.37
N LYS A 139 4.86 0.37 -30.47
CA LYS A 139 5.04 1.28 -31.59
C LYS A 139 4.23 0.73 -32.76
N VAL A 140 3.22 1.48 -33.19
CA VAL A 140 2.37 1.10 -34.32
C VAL A 140 2.89 1.79 -35.58
N CYS A 141 3.20 1.01 -36.61
CA CYS A 141 3.66 1.48 -37.91
C CYS A 141 2.78 0.88 -39.01
N GLY A 142 2.15 1.75 -39.81
CA GLY A 142 1.25 1.35 -40.88
C GLY A 142 -0.22 1.25 -40.45
N ILE A 143 -1.09 1.05 -41.43
CA ILE A 143 -2.54 0.93 -41.27
C ILE A 143 -2.95 -0.36 -41.97
N LYS A 144 -3.63 -1.25 -41.23
CA LYS A 144 -4.13 -2.52 -41.78
C LYS A 144 -5.03 -2.24 -42.98
N GLU A 145 -4.68 -2.84 -44.12
CA GLU A 145 -5.43 -2.73 -45.38
C GLU A 145 -5.64 -1.28 -45.89
N GLY A 146 -4.93 -0.30 -45.33
CA GLY A 146 -5.13 1.11 -45.64
C GLY A 146 -6.43 1.72 -45.08
N ASP A 147 -7.16 1.03 -44.20
CA ASP A 147 -8.40 1.56 -43.60
C ASP A 147 -8.12 2.61 -42.52
N ILE A 148 -7.92 3.84 -42.98
CA ILE A 148 -7.69 5.02 -42.14
C ILE A 148 -8.88 5.27 -41.19
N ARG A 149 -10.12 4.98 -41.63
CA ARG A 149 -11.31 5.27 -40.84
C ARG A 149 -11.38 4.34 -39.64
N GLN A 150 -11.16 3.05 -39.84
CA GLN A 150 -11.14 2.06 -38.77
C GLN A 150 -9.98 2.32 -37.80
N TYR A 151 -8.78 2.66 -38.31
CA TYR A 151 -7.64 3.01 -37.47
C TYR A 151 -7.97 4.16 -36.50
N TRP A 152 -8.48 5.28 -37.02
CA TRP A 152 -8.84 6.42 -36.17
C TRP A 152 -10.04 6.15 -35.26
N ALA A 153 -10.97 5.28 -35.67
CA ALA A 153 -12.04 4.81 -34.78
C ALA A 153 -11.46 4.03 -33.60
N GLY A 154 -10.51 3.13 -33.83
CA GLY A 154 -9.79 2.41 -32.78
C GLY A 154 -9.03 3.34 -31.84
N ILE A 155 -8.24 4.28 -32.37
CA ILE A 155 -7.53 5.27 -31.54
C ILE A 155 -8.52 6.07 -30.67
N ARG A 156 -9.66 6.52 -31.22
CA ARG A 156 -10.68 7.25 -30.44
C ARG A 156 -11.24 6.42 -29.28
N GLN A 157 -11.39 5.10 -29.44
CA GLN A 157 -11.84 4.22 -28.36
C GLN A 157 -10.81 4.09 -27.23
N LEU A 158 -9.52 4.23 -27.53
CA LEU A 158 -8.44 4.20 -26.53
C LEU A 158 -8.35 5.52 -25.74
N LEU A 159 -8.88 6.63 -26.27
CA LEU A 159 -8.89 7.94 -25.62
C LEU A 159 -10.00 8.02 -24.55
N GLY A 160 -9.77 7.35 -23.43
CA GLY A 160 -10.62 7.39 -22.23
C GLY A 160 -10.13 8.35 -21.14
N LYS A 161 -10.79 8.31 -19.97
CA LYS A 161 -10.46 9.15 -18.80
C LYS A 161 -9.03 8.98 -18.28
N GLU A 162 -8.49 7.77 -18.43
CA GLU A 162 -7.14 7.40 -17.96
C GLU A 162 -6.08 7.48 -19.07
N ALA A 163 -6.40 8.12 -20.21
CA ALA A 163 -5.49 8.26 -21.34
C ALA A 163 -5.10 9.72 -21.59
N PHE A 164 -3.80 9.97 -21.72
CA PHE A 164 -3.25 11.28 -21.98
C PHE A 164 -2.62 11.34 -23.38
N LEU A 165 -3.27 12.04 -24.31
CA LEU A 165 -2.80 12.10 -25.70
C LEU A 165 -1.78 13.20 -25.94
N ILE A 166 -0.56 12.81 -26.31
CA ILE A 166 0.46 13.73 -26.82
C ILE A 166 0.37 13.80 -28.34
N LYS A 167 -0.13 14.92 -28.88
CA LYS A 167 -0.27 15.13 -30.34
C LYS A 167 0.99 15.65 -31.02
N GLN A 168 1.86 16.31 -30.26
CA GLN A 168 3.05 16.97 -30.77
C GLN A 168 4.21 16.76 -29.80
N VAL A 169 5.40 16.56 -30.37
CA VAL A 169 6.65 16.43 -29.62
C VAL A 169 7.58 17.59 -29.99
N PRO A 170 8.36 18.13 -29.03
CA PRO A 170 8.45 17.69 -27.64
C PRO A 170 7.23 18.13 -26.81
N TYR A 171 6.79 17.25 -25.90
CA TYR A 171 5.66 17.54 -25.00
C TYR A 171 6.02 18.60 -23.94
N LEU A 172 7.27 18.60 -23.49
CA LEU A 172 7.86 19.61 -22.62
C LEU A 172 8.74 20.53 -23.45
N ASN A 173 8.46 21.83 -23.42
CA ASN A 173 9.30 22.80 -24.10
C ASN A 173 10.49 23.18 -23.21
N ALA A 174 11.71 23.18 -23.75
CA ALA A 174 12.93 23.52 -23.02
C ALA A 174 12.94 24.97 -22.47
N ALA A 175 12.12 25.85 -23.05
CA ALA A 175 11.93 27.23 -22.60
C ALA A 175 10.86 27.38 -21.50
N GLU A 176 10.07 26.34 -21.20
CA GLU A 176 9.11 26.40 -20.10
C GLU A 176 9.84 26.60 -18.77
N TYR A 177 9.24 27.40 -17.89
CA TYR A 177 9.79 27.66 -16.57
C TYR A 177 9.86 26.36 -15.76
N ASN A 178 11.03 26.09 -15.19
CA ASN A 178 11.28 24.95 -14.33
C ASN A 178 12.02 25.42 -13.06
N PRO A 179 11.33 25.50 -11.91
CA PRO A 179 11.92 26.00 -10.67
C PRO A 179 12.97 25.05 -10.07
N VAL A 180 13.05 23.80 -10.55
CA VAL A 180 14.01 22.78 -10.08
C VAL A 180 15.34 22.90 -10.84
N LYS A 181 15.32 23.42 -12.08
CA LYS A 181 16.47 23.40 -13.00
C LYS A 181 17.74 24.02 -12.42
N ALA A 182 17.62 25.14 -11.71
CA ALA A 182 18.76 25.82 -11.08
C ALA A 182 19.39 25.03 -9.91
N HIS A 183 18.65 24.11 -9.30
CA HIS A 183 19.04 23.38 -8.10
C HIS A 183 19.31 21.89 -8.37
N ALA A 184 19.19 21.43 -9.62
CA ALA A 184 19.28 20.01 -9.97
C ALA A 184 20.61 19.37 -9.55
N THR A 185 21.71 20.12 -9.57
CA THR A 185 23.04 19.67 -9.13
C THR A 185 23.11 19.36 -7.63
N GLU A 186 22.29 20.02 -6.83
CA GLU A 186 22.21 19.78 -5.39
C GLU A 186 21.42 18.52 -5.03
N PHE A 187 20.57 18.07 -5.95
CA PHE A 187 19.67 16.94 -5.75
C PHE A 187 20.29 15.59 -6.10
N PHE A 188 21.53 15.57 -6.57
CA PHE A 188 22.24 14.35 -6.91
C PHE A 188 23.72 14.45 -6.54
N LYS A 189 24.16 13.53 -5.69
CA LYS A 189 25.53 13.52 -5.16
C LYS A 189 26.00 12.09 -5.00
N ASN A 190 27.24 11.82 -5.41
CA ASN A 190 27.88 10.50 -5.28
C ASN A 190 27.05 9.36 -5.88
N GLY A 191 26.44 9.58 -7.04
CA GLY A 191 25.60 8.58 -7.70
C GLY A 191 24.21 8.37 -7.07
N LYS A 192 23.83 9.17 -6.06
CA LYS A 192 22.56 9.03 -5.34
C LYS A 192 21.71 10.30 -5.37
N VAL A 193 20.42 10.11 -5.66
CA VAL A 193 19.35 11.10 -5.53
C VAL A 193 19.18 11.45 -4.05
N GLN A 194 19.27 12.75 -3.74
CA GLN A 194 19.21 13.28 -2.38
C GLN A 194 17.74 13.50 -1.97
N LYS A 195 17.00 12.41 -1.75
CA LYS A 195 15.54 12.43 -1.53
C LYS A 195 15.08 13.40 -0.44
N ASN A 196 15.71 13.35 0.74
CA ASN A 196 15.37 14.24 1.85
C ASN A 196 15.59 15.72 1.51
N LYS A 197 16.67 16.02 0.78
CA LYS A 197 16.99 17.37 0.35
C LYS A 197 15.97 17.87 -0.69
N ILE A 198 15.55 17.01 -1.61
CA ILE A 198 14.51 17.33 -2.59
C ILE A 198 13.19 17.65 -1.88
N LYS A 199 12.72 16.76 -0.99
CA LYS A 199 11.44 16.92 -0.30
C LYS A 199 11.38 18.17 0.59
N ALA A 200 12.51 18.59 1.16
CA ALA A 200 12.62 19.79 1.98
C ALA A 200 12.80 21.09 1.18
N HIS A 201 13.03 21.01 -0.14
CA HIS A 201 13.34 22.18 -0.94
C HIS A 201 12.09 22.98 -1.33
N GLN A 202 12.18 24.31 -1.32
CA GLN A 202 11.04 25.19 -1.63
C GLN A 202 10.49 25.01 -3.06
N SER A 203 11.34 24.62 -4.02
CA SER A 203 10.91 24.36 -5.40
C SER A 203 10.24 23.00 -5.62
N TYR A 204 10.11 22.16 -4.58
CA TYR A 204 9.52 20.84 -4.70
C TYR A 204 8.00 20.91 -4.82
N GLN A 205 7.48 20.45 -5.97
CA GLN A 205 6.07 20.60 -6.32
C GLN A 205 5.17 19.44 -5.86
N TYR A 206 5.75 18.34 -5.36
CA TYR A 206 5.00 17.09 -5.13
C TYR A 206 4.58 16.88 -3.68
N GLY A 207 4.76 17.88 -2.81
CA GLY A 207 4.35 17.81 -1.40
C GLY A 207 2.87 17.52 -1.16
N VAL A 208 2.01 17.73 -2.18
CA VAL A 208 0.57 17.40 -2.14
C VAL A 208 0.26 15.91 -2.35
N LEU A 209 1.22 15.15 -2.87
CA LEU A 209 1.08 13.70 -3.05
C LEU A 209 1.29 13.00 -1.70
N ARG A 210 0.73 11.79 -1.55
CA ARG A 210 1.05 10.97 -0.38
C ARG A 210 2.55 10.65 -0.35
N ASP A 211 3.09 10.49 0.86
CA ASP A 211 4.52 10.31 1.09
C ASP A 211 5.08 9.09 0.34
N ASP A 212 4.31 8.01 0.30
CA ASP A 212 4.64 6.77 -0.39
C ASP A 212 4.76 6.94 -1.91
N VAL A 213 3.87 7.74 -2.50
CA VAL A 213 3.91 8.09 -3.93
C VAL A 213 5.11 8.99 -4.24
N GLN A 214 5.40 9.96 -3.38
CA GLN A 214 6.60 10.80 -3.52
C GLN A 214 7.87 9.93 -3.49
N GLU A 215 7.98 9.04 -2.52
CA GLU A 215 9.10 8.11 -2.39
C GLU A 215 9.22 7.21 -3.62
N HIS A 216 8.09 6.72 -4.15
CA HIS A 216 8.07 5.91 -5.35
C HIS A 216 8.58 6.67 -6.59
N ILE A 217 8.18 7.93 -6.78
CA ILE A 217 8.68 8.77 -7.88
C ILE A 217 10.19 8.94 -7.78
N LEU A 218 10.71 9.20 -6.56
CA LEU A 218 12.14 9.40 -6.34
C LEU A 218 12.95 8.10 -6.50
N ASP A 219 12.39 6.95 -6.11
CA ASP A 219 12.95 5.61 -6.41
C ASP A 219 13.06 5.39 -7.93
N LYS A 220 12.02 5.74 -8.69
CA LYS A 220 12.03 5.63 -10.16
C LYS A 220 12.97 6.61 -10.84
N LEU A 221 13.14 7.81 -10.28
CA LEU A 221 14.14 8.78 -10.73
C LEU A 221 15.56 8.21 -10.57
N GLN A 222 15.89 7.65 -9.41
CA GLN A 222 17.19 7.00 -9.19
C GLN A 222 17.40 5.86 -10.20
N LEU A 223 16.40 4.99 -10.36
CA LEU A 223 16.46 3.87 -11.31
C LEU A 223 16.73 4.33 -12.75
N LEU A 224 16.05 5.39 -13.20
CA LEU A 224 16.22 5.95 -14.54
C LEU A 224 17.65 6.43 -14.79
N ILE A 225 18.26 7.10 -13.80
CA ILE A 225 19.65 7.55 -13.87
C ILE A 225 20.61 6.35 -13.89
N ASP A 226 20.39 5.37 -13.02
CA ASP A 226 21.26 4.19 -12.89
C ASP A 226 21.27 3.32 -14.15
N GLN A 227 20.13 3.20 -14.82
CA GLN A 227 19.99 2.42 -16.05
C GLN A 227 20.70 3.07 -17.25
N LYS A 228 20.99 4.38 -17.20
CA LYS A 228 21.70 5.13 -18.27
C LYS A 228 21.08 4.96 -19.66
N VAL A 229 19.78 4.71 -19.73
CA VAL A 229 19.05 4.53 -21.01
C VAL A 229 18.98 5.82 -21.83
N ILE A 230 19.10 6.98 -21.17
CA ILE A 230 19.13 8.29 -21.83
C ILE A 230 20.58 8.62 -22.19
N LYS A 231 20.84 8.85 -23.47
CA LYS A 231 22.15 9.23 -23.99
C LYS A 231 22.66 10.51 -23.33
N GLY A 232 23.93 10.50 -22.89
CA GLY A 232 24.57 11.65 -22.24
C GLY A 232 24.58 11.60 -20.70
N THR A 233 23.88 10.66 -20.09
CA THR A 233 23.90 10.46 -18.62
C THR A 233 25.33 10.16 -18.16
N PHE A 234 25.85 10.96 -17.21
CA PHE A 234 27.24 10.96 -16.73
C PHE A 234 28.31 11.39 -17.74
N VAL A 235 27.93 11.95 -18.89
CA VAL A 235 28.88 12.46 -19.90
C VAL A 235 28.83 13.99 -20.00
N ASN A 236 27.63 14.56 -20.04
CA ASN A 236 27.43 15.99 -20.26
C ASN A 236 26.41 16.60 -19.28
N GLY A 237 26.20 15.98 -18.11
CA GLY A 237 25.27 16.46 -17.09
C GLY A 237 23.79 16.16 -17.40
N THR A 238 23.51 15.20 -18.29
CA THR A 238 22.12 14.81 -18.63
C THR A 238 21.35 14.33 -17.39
N GLU A 239 22.02 13.76 -16.39
CA GLU A 239 21.41 13.39 -15.09
C GLU A 239 20.69 14.55 -14.42
N TYR A 240 21.23 15.78 -14.48
CA TYR A 240 20.57 16.97 -13.93
C TYR A 240 19.37 17.41 -14.76
N THR A 241 19.42 17.18 -16.08
CA THR A 241 18.27 17.39 -16.96
C THR A 241 17.17 16.36 -16.66
N ILE A 242 17.52 15.10 -16.42
CA ILE A 242 16.57 14.06 -16.00
C ILE A 242 15.89 14.47 -14.70
N ILE A 243 16.66 14.86 -13.68
CA ILE A 243 16.14 15.28 -12.37
C ILE A 243 15.18 16.45 -12.50
N SER A 244 15.61 17.54 -13.15
CA SER A 244 14.77 18.71 -13.32
C SER A 244 13.52 18.43 -14.14
N THR A 245 13.58 17.55 -15.13
CA THR A 245 12.42 17.15 -15.95
C THR A 245 11.43 16.32 -15.15
N VAL A 246 11.90 15.29 -14.44
CA VAL A 246 11.06 14.40 -13.64
C VAL A 246 10.43 15.12 -12.45
N LEU A 247 11.10 16.12 -11.87
CA LEU A 247 10.58 16.92 -10.75
C LEU A 247 9.73 18.13 -11.19
N ASN A 248 9.48 18.27 -12.49
CA ASN A 248 8.63 19.35 -13.05
C ASN A 248 7.57 18.80 -14.03
N MET A 249 7.04 17.59 -13.77
CA MET A 249 5.89 17.05 -14.50
C MET A 249 4.66 17.97 -14.44
N LYS A 250 3.94 18.10 -15.57
CA LYS A 250 2.69 18.88 -15.63
C LYS A 250 1.63 18.29 -14.70
N LYS A 251 0.73 19.15 -14.17
CA LYS A 251 -0.31 18.79 -13.20
C LYS A 251 -1.23 17.66 -13.66
N GLU A 252 -1.47 17.52 -14.96
CA GLU A 252 -2.30 16.46 -15.54
C GLU A 252 -1.71 15.08 -15.27
N ILE A 253 -0.41 14.90 -15.49
CA ILE A 253 0.32 13.66 -15.19
C ILE A 253 0.34 13.39 -13.69
N LEU A 254 0.57 14.42 -12.87
CA LEU A 254 0.56 14.27 -11.41
C LEU A 254 -0.80 13.79 -10.88
N ARG A 255 -1.90 14.31 -11.44
CA ARG A 255 -3.26 13.88 -11.09
C ARG A 255 -3.51 12.42 -11.46
N MET A 256 -3.00 11.97 -12.61
CA MET A 256 -3.08 10.58 -13.03
C MET A 256 -2.30 9.66 -12.07
N ILE A 257 -1.07 10.04 -11.70
CA ILE A 257 -0.26 9.30 -10.72
C ILE A 257 -0.96 9.25 -9.36
N GLN A 258 -1.52 10.38 -8.88
CA GLN A 258 -2.17 10.46 -7.57
C GLN A 258 -3.40 9.55 -7.46
N LYS A 259 -4.16 9.41 -8.54
CA LYS A 259 -5.38 8.57 -8.58
C LYS A 259 -5.08 7.08 -8.77
N PHE A 260 -3.90 6.75 -9.29
CA PHE A 260 -3.60 5.39 -9.67
C PHE A 260 -3.41 4.49 -8.45
N ASP A 261 -4.20 3.41 -8.41
CA ASP A 261 -4.00 2.26 -7.55
C ASP A 261 -3.43 1.13 -8.41
N PHE A 262 -2.31 0.55 -7.98
CA PHE A 262 -1.56 -0.47 -8.71
C PHE A 262 -2.35 -1.75 -9.06
N THR A 263 -3.51 -1.95 -8.45
CA THR A 263 -4.40 -3.08 -8.73
C THR A 263 -5.51 -2.72 -9.72
N LYS A 264 -5.74 -1.43 -9.97
CA LYS A 264 -6.84 -0.86 -10.78
C LYS A 264 -6.38 -0.52 -12.20
N ILE A 265 -7.15 0.31 -12.92
CA ILE A 265 -6.79 0.74 -14.27
C ILE A 265 -5.60 1.70 -14.19
N ASN A 266 -4.54 1.40 -14.95
CA ASN A 266 -3.36 2.26 -15.01
C ASN A 266 -3.57 3.48 -15.92
N PRO A 267 -2.90 4.62 -15.60
CA PRO A 267 -2.81 5.75 -16.51
C PRO A 267 -2.00 5.39 -17.75
N LYS A 268 -2.34 6.03 -18.87
CA LYS A 268 -1.82 5.72 -20.21
C LYS A 268 -1.43 7.00 -20.91
N VAL A 269 -0.41 6.92 -21.77
CA VAL A 269 0.11 8.01 -22.60
C VAL A 269 0.18 7.53 -24.03
#